data_AF-A0A7X9JFP7-F1
#
_entry.id   AF-A0A7X9JFP7-F1
#
_cell.length_a   1.000
_cell.length_b   1.000
_cell.length_c   1.000
_cell.angle_alpha   90.00
_cell.angle_beta   90.00
_cell.angle_gamma   90.00
#
_symmetry.space_group_name_H-M   'P 1'
#
loop_
_entity.id
_entity.type
_entity.pdbx_description
1 polymer ?
#
loop_
_entity_poly.entity_id
_entity_poly.type
_entity_poly.pdbx_seq_one_letter_code
_entity_poly.pdbx_strand_id
1 'polypeptide(L)' 'EELLIPKNNLNRVWILRRLLQEMNPVDAMEFIVGKIKKTENNQEFLDSMNS' A
#
# COMPACT_ATOMS: atom_id res chain seq x y z
N GLU A 1 15.46 -1.36 -2.89
CA GLU A 1 14.33 -1.25 -1.93
C GLU A 1 14.67 -1.91 -0.59
N GLU A 2 15.25 -3.11 -0.57
CA GLU A 2 15.52 -3.90 0.67
C GLU A 2 16.43 -3.26 1.72
N LEU A 3 17.33 -2.35 1.34
CA LEU A 3 18.22 -1.62 2.26
C LEU A 3 17.68 -0.26 2.68
N LEU A 4 16.58 0.19 2.07
CA LEU A 4 15.98 1.51 2.29
C LEU A 4 14.61 1.41 2.97
N ILE A 5 13.97 0.24 2.87
CA ILE A 5 12.65 -0.03 3.41
C ILE A 5 12.80 -1.14 4.45
N PRO A 6 12.34 -0.93 5.69
CA PRO A 6 12.27 -1.97 6.71
C PRO A 6 11.57 -3.23 6.19
N LYS A 7 12.08 -4.42 6.52
CA LYS A 7 11.61 -5.71 5.98
C LYS A 7 10.09 -5.94 6.16
N ASN A 8 9.52 -5.47 7.27
CA ASN A 8 8.08 -5.49 7.52
C ASN A 8 7.30 -4.65 6.50
N ASN A 9 7.79 -3.45 6.18
CA ASN A 9 7.17 -2.57 5.19
C ASN A 9 7.36 -3.10 3.76
N LEU A 10 8.48 -3.75 3.48
CA LEU A 10 8.75 -4.35 2.16
C LEU A 10 7.71 -5.42 1.79
N ASN A 11 7.40 -6.33 2.71
CA ASN A 11 6.38 -7.37 2.49
C ASN A 11 4.99 -6.75 2.24
N ARG A 12 4.64 -5.68 2.98
CA ARG A 12 3.35 -4.98 2.82
C ARG A 12 3.24 -4.30 1.46
N VAL A 13 4.31 -3.61 1.04
CA VAL A 13 4.39 -2.98 -0.29
C VAL A 13 4.29 -4.02 -1.40
N TRP A 14 4.88 -5.20 -1.21
CA TRP A 14 4.78 -6.30 -2.17
C TRP A 14 3.34 -6.83 -2.31
N ILE A 15 2.63 -7.03 -1.19
CA ILE A 15 1.22 -7.44 -1.20
C ILE A 15 0.37 -6.36 -1.87
N LEU A 16 0.58 -5.09 -1.53
CA LEU A 16 -0.11 -3.96 -2.16
C LEU A 16 0.10 -3.96 -3.68
N ARG A 17 1.35 -4.14 -4.13
CA ARG A 17 1.69 -4.17 -5.55
C ARG A 17 0.96 -5.30 -6.28
N ARG A 18 0.84 -6.49 -5.67
CA ARG A 18 0.06 -7.60 -6.25
C ARG A 18 -1.43 -7.29 -6.36
N LEU A 19 -2.02 -6.75 -5.30
CA LEU A 19 -3.44 -6.36 -5.30
C LEU A 19 -3.73 -5.36 -6.44
N LEU A 20 -2.86 -4.36 -6.60
CA LEU A 20 -3.03 -3.32 -7.63
C LEU A 20 -2.80 -3.85 -9.04
N GLN A 21 -1.98 -4.89 -9.22
CA GLN A 21 -1.75 -5.53 -10.52
C GLN A 21 -2.97 -6.27 -11.06
N GLU A 22 -3.89 -6.69 -10.19
CA GLU A 22 -5.15 -7.33 -10.58
C GLU A 22 -6.24 -6.32 -10.97
N MET A 23 -6.01 -5.02 -10.75
CA MET A 23 -6.96 -3.94 -11.01
C MET A 23 -6.58 -3.12 -12.25
N ASN A 24 -7.55 -2.43 -12.85
CA ASN A 24 -7.25 -1.45 -13.88
C ASN A 24 -6.51 -0.25 -13.28
N PRO A 25 -5.61 0.42 -14.03
CA PRO A 25 -4.83 1.54 -13.51
C PRO A 25 -5.66 2.69 -12.89
N VAL A 26 -6.85 2.95 -13.44
CA VAL A 26 -7.76 3.99 -12.93
C VAL A 26 -8.31 3.58 -11.57
N ASP A 27 -8.90 2.38 -11.49
CA ASP A 27 -9.48 1.84 -10.25
C ASP A 27 -8.41 1.68 -9.16
N ALA A 28 -7.21 1.24 -9.54
CA ALA A 28 -6.05 1.12 -8.65
C ALA A 28 -5.66 2.48 -8.04
N MET A 29 -5.60 3.53 -8.85
CA MET A 29 -5.26 4.88 -8.38
C MET A 29 -6.35 5.45 -7.47
N GLU A 30 -7.62 5.26 -7.81
CA GLU A 30 -8.73 5.68 -6.95
C GLU A 30 -8.73 4.95 -5.62
N PHE A 31 -8.47 3.64 -5.62
CA PHE A 31 -8.36 2.83 -4.41
C PHE A 31 -7.24 3.34 -3.49
N ILE A 32 -6.03 3.54 -4.03
CA ILE A 32 -4.88 4.03 -3.26
C ILE A 32 -5.18 5.41 -2.66
N VAL A 33 -5.65 6.35 -3.48
CA VAL A 33 -5.96 7.71 -3.02
C VAL A 33 -7.07 7.69 -1.96
N GLY A 34 -8.08 6.84 -2.13
CA GLY A 34 -9.16 6.68 -1.16
C GLY A 34 -8.70 6.12 0.19
N LYS A 35 -7.67 5.26 0.20
CA LYS A 35 -7.07 4.73 1.44
C LYS A 35 -6.11 5.72 2.10
N ILE A 36 -5.22 6.34 1.34
CA ILE A 36 -4.25 7.31 1.87
C ILE A 36 -4.96 8.51 2.48
N LYS A 37 -6.05 8.99 1.88
CA LYS A 37 -6.85 10.10 2.44
C LYS A 37 -7.51 9.79 3.79
N LYS A 38 -7.61 8.51 4.17
CA LYS A 38 -8.21 8.07 5.44
C LYS A 38 -7.18 7.86 6.55
N THR A 39 -5.90 8.02 6.25
CA THR A 39 -4.78 7.78 7.17
C THR A 39 -3.97 9.07 7.29
N GLU A 40 -3.44 9.37 8.47
CA GLU A 40 -2.67 10.61 8.66
C GLU A 40 -1.26 10.48 8.10
N ASN A 41 -0.72 9.26 8.03
CA ASN A 41 0.63 8.99 7.55
C ASN A 41 0.77 7.63 6.84
N ASN A 42 1.87 7.45 6.11
CA ASN A 42 2.14 6.22 5.36
C ASN A 42 2.31 4.98 6.26
N GLN A 43 2.72 5.16 7.51
CA GLN A 43 2.90 4.06 8.45
C GLN A 43 1.54 3.48 8.84
N GLU A 44 0.57 4.33 9.20
CA GLU A 44 -0.83 3.96 9.44
C GLU A 44 -1.48 3.30 8.22
N PHE A 45 -1.22 3.82 7.01
CA PHE A 45 -1.70 3.18 5.79
C PHE A 45 -1.18 1.75 5.66
N LEU A 46 0.13 1.55 5.79
CA LEU A 46 0.76 0.23 5.70
C LEU A 46 0.33 -0.70 6.85
N ASP A 47 0.07 -0.16 8.03
CA ASP A 47 -0.45 -0.91 9.18
C ASP A 47 -1.93 -1.30 9.00
N SER A 48 -2.74 -0.46 8.34
CA SER A 48 -4.17 -0.72 8.06
C SER A 48 -4.41 -1.87 7.07
N MET A 49 -3.36 -2.31 6.35
CA MET A 49 -3.41 -3.49 5.46
C MET A 49 -3.43 -4.82 6.22
N ASN A 50 -3.28 -4.82 7.55
CA ASN A 50 -3.24 -6.01 8.42
C ASN A 50 -4.58 -6.31 9.15
N SER A 51 -5.73 -5.88 8.61
CA SER A 51 -7.06 -6.32 9.07
C SER A 51 -7.80 -7.11 8.02
#